data_AF-A0A7V8E7G2-F1
#
_entry.id   AF-A0A7V8E7G2-F1
#
_cell.length_a   1.000
_cell.length_b   1.000
_cell.length_c   1.000
_cell.angle_alpha   90.00
_cell.angle_beta   90.00
_cell.angle_gamma   90.00
#
_symmetry.space_group_name_H-M   'P 1'
#
loop_
_entity.id
_entity.type
_entity.pdbx_description
1 polymer ?
#
loop_
_entity_poly.entity_id
_entity_poly.type
_entity_poly.pdbx_seq_one_letter_code
_entity_poly.pdbx_strand_id
1 'polypeptide(L)'
;MKPLLYIYRVLLTGIHLMKTGEILAHLPTLASEAKLGYLDELMRFKIEAKERAVLAKADLTFHEREHDRLVKALEEASAASSLPDGPQGRVALDDLLVRIRLGRT
;
A
#
# COMPACT_ATOMS: atom_id res chain seq x y z
N MET A 1 2.94 10.15 -14.87
CA MET A 1 2.85 10.41 -13.41
C MET A 1 1.86 9.52 -12.66
N LYS A 2 0.57 9.49 -13.03
CA LYS A 2 -0.49 8.77 -12.28
C LYS A 2 -0.19 7.27 -12.03
N PRO A 3 0.31 6.49 -13.02
CA PRO A 3 0.70 5.10 -12.78
C PRO A 3 1.78 4.93 -11.71
N LEU A 4 2.78 5.82 -11.69
CA LEU A 4 3.89 5.75 -10.74
C LEU A 4 3.44 5.97 -9.28
N LEU A 5 2.54 6.94 -9.03
CA LEU A 5 1.97 7.12 -7.69
C LEU A 5 1.11 5.94 -7.25
N TYR A 6 0.47 5.22 -8.18
CA TYR A 6 -0.26 4.00 -7.85
C TYR A 6 0.69 2.88 -7.40
N ILE A 7 1.83 2.73 -8.05
CA ILE A 7 2.87 1.76 -7.65
C ILE A 7 3.33 2.03 -6.21
N TYR A 8 3.72 3.28 -5.91
CA TYR A 8 4.12 3.65 -4.55
C TYR A 8 3.03 3.39 -3.52
N ARG A 9 1.77 3.73 -3.84
CA ARG A 9 0.65 3.47 -2.94
C ARG A 9 0.49 2.00 -2.63
N VAL A 10 0.54 1.11 -3.63
CA VAL A 10 0.40 -0.34 -3.41
C VAL A 10 1.54 -0.88 -2.55
N LEU A 11 2.78 -0.52 -2.87
CA LEU A 11 3.95 -0.98 -2.13
C LEU A 11 3.91 -0.51 -0.67
N LEU A 12 3.67 0.78 -0.44
CA LEU A 12 3.65 1.32 0.92
C LEU A 12 2.45 0.82 1.73
N THR A 13 1.29 0.63 1.10
CA THR A 13 0.12 0.02 1.76
C THR A 13 0.45 -1.41 2.19
N GLY A 14 1.07 -2.20 1.30
CA GLY A 14 1.50 -3.57 1.61
C GLY A 14 2.50 -3.60 2.76
N ILE A 15 3.53 -2.74 2.73
CA ILE A 15 4.54 -2.68 3.78
C ILE A 15 3.91 -2.32 5.12
N HIS A 16 3.02 -1.33 5.15
CA HIS A 16 2.31 -0.94 6.37
C HIS A 16 1.48 -2.12 6.89
N LEU A 17 0.67 -2.75 6.02
CA LEU A 17 -0.14 -3.91 6.38
C LEU A 17 0.69 -5.06 6.95
N MET A 18 1.81 -5.42 6.32
CA MET A 18 2.67 -6.50 6.79
C MET A 18 3.29 -6.18 8.17
N LYS A 19 3.53 -4.91 8.48
CA LYS A 19 4.13 -4.49 9.76
C LYS A 19 3.12 -4.32 10.88
N THR A 20 1.90 -3.85 10.58
CA THR A 20 0.93 -3.42 11.60
C THR A 20 -0.30 -4.32 11.67
N GLY A 21 -0.60 -5.06 10.61
CA GLY A 21 -1.88 -5.74 10.44
C GLY A 21 -3.06 -4.82 10.09
N GLU A 22 -2.80 -3.52 9.88
CA GLU A 22 -3.82 -2.53 9.56
C GLU A 22 -3.75 -2.10 8.09
N ILE A 23 -4.90 -1.74 7.50
CA ILE A 23 -4.96 -1.24 6.13
C ILE A 23 -4.92 0.29 6.15
N LEU A 24 -3.88 0.87 5.58
CA LEU A 24 -3.77 2.31 5.33
C LEU A 24 -3.51 2.55 3.83
N ALA A 25 -4.42 3.23 3.14
CA ALA A 25 -4.31 3.53 1.71
C ALA A 25 -4.05 5.01 1.39
N HIS A 26 -3.84 5.84 2.41
CA HIS A 26 -3.60 7.28 2.26
C HIS A 26 -2.11 7.55 2.00
N LEU A 27 -1.76 7.77 0.73
CA LEU A 27 -0.37 7.91 0.27
C LEU A 27 0.44 9.01 1.01
N PRO A 28 -0.11 10.22 1.31
CA PRO A 28 0.64 11.23 2.05
C PRO A 28 1.05 10.77 3.45
N THR A 29 0.17 10.07 4.17
CA THR A 29 0.50 9.52 5.50
C THR A 29 1.60 8.48 5.38
N LEU A 30 1.46 7.55 4.43
CA LEU A 30 2.45 6.50 4.18
C LEU A 30 3.83 7.06 3.77
N ALA A 31 3.85 8.11 2.94
CA ALA A 31 5.08 8.76 2.51
C ALA A 31 5.81 9.43 3.69
N SER A 32 5.06 10.08 4.58
CA SER A 32 5.59 10.68 5.81
C SER A 32 6.17 9.63 6.76
N GLU A 33 5.44 8.54 7.02
CA GLU A 33 5.90 7.42 7.85
C GLU A 33 7.19 6.79 7.30
N ALA A 34 7.24 6.60 5.98
CA ALA A 34 8.40 6.02 5.29
C ALA A 34 9.54 7.04 5.06
N LYS A 35 9.35 8.32 5.42
CA LYS A 35 10.29 9.43 5.21
C LYS A 35 10.73 9.58 3.75
N LEU A 36 9.81 9.39 2.81
CA LEU A 36 10.05 9.44 1.36
C LEU A 36 9.68 10.82 0.79
N GLY A 37 10.46 11.84 1.12
CA GLY A 37 10.18 13.24 0.75
C GLY A 37 10.02 13.50 -0.76
N TYR A 38 10.63 12.67 -1.61
CA TYR A 38 10.44 12.76 -3.07
C TYR A 38 9.01 12.47 -3.51
N LEU A 39 8.20 11.76 -2.71
CA LEU A 39 6.78 11.53 -3.00
C LEU A 39 5.94 12.79 -2.82
N ASP A 40 6.30 13.67 -1.89
CA ASP A 40 5.62 14.95 -1.70
C ASP A 40 5.81 15.83 -2.93
N GLU A 41 7.03 15.88 -3.46
CA GLU A 41 7.34 16.56 -4.71
C GLU A 41 6.58 15.95 -5.89
N LEU A 42 6.54 14.62 -5.99
CA LEU A 42 5.84 13.88 -7.05
C LEU A 42 4.32 14.13 -7.02
N MET A 43 3.73 14.20 -5.83
CA MET A 43 2.31 14.51 -5.62
C MET A 43 2.00 15.96 -5.96
N ARG A 44 2.83 16.92 -5.49
CA ARG A 44 2.70 18.34 -5.84
C ARG A 44 2.77 18.54 -7.35
N PHE A 45 3.77 17.93 -7.99
CA PHE A 45 3.94 18.00 -9.44
C PHE A 45 2.72 17.44 -10.19
N LYS A 46 2.08 16.37 -9.71
CA LYS A 46 0.82 15.87 -10.29
C LYS A 46 -0.34 16.87 -10.16
N ILE A 47 -0.43 17.59 -9.04
CA ILE A 47 -1.48 18.58 -8.80
C ILE A 47 -1.31 19.77 -9.74
N GLU A 48 -0.07 20.25 -9.88
CA GLU A 48 0.27 21.41 -10.71
C GLU A 48 0.23 21.09 -12.21
N ALA A 49 0.75 19.93 -12.59
CA ALA A 49 0.83 19.52 -13.99
C ALA A 49 -0.38 18.65 -14.36
N LYS A 50 -1.45 19.29 -14.83
CA LYS A 50 -2.70 18.67 -15.33
C LYS A 50 -2.42 17.50 -16.30
N GLU A 51 -2.41 16.28 -15.75
CA GLU A 51 -2.30 14.93 -16.34
C GLU A 51 -1.24 14.61 -17.43
N ARG A 52 -0.64 15.58 -18.14
CA ARG A 52 0.26 15.36 -19.31
C ARG A 52 1.76 15.54 -19.03
N ALA A 53 2.17 15.57 -17.77
CA ALA A 53 3.58 15.71 -17.45
C ALA A 53 4.37 14.42 -17.73
N VAL A 54 5.46 14.57 -18.48
CA VAL A 54 6.39 13.49 -18.84
C VAL A 54 7.58 13.54 -17.88
N LEU A 55 7.93 12.39 -17.28
CA LEU A 55 9.14 12.24 -16.46
C LEU A 55 10.38 12.26 -17.35
N ALA A 56 11.46 12.91 -16.91
CA ALA A 56 12.73 12.81 -17.59
C ALA A 56 13.30 11.39 -17.42
N LYS A 57 14.14 10.96 -18.36
CA LYS A 57 14.79 9.64 -18.31
C LYS A 57 15.61 9.43 -17.02
N ALA A 58 16.27 10.49 -16.54
CA ALA A 58 17.04 10.44 -15.29
C ALA A 58 16.14 10.17 -14.07
N ASP A 59 14.94 10.76 -14.04
CA ASP A 59 13.96 10.54 -12.98
C ASP A 59 13.43 9.11 -13.01
N LEU A 60 13.23 8.55 -14.21
CA LEU A 60 12.77 7.17 -14.37
C LEU A 60 13.75 6.17 -13.75
N THR A 61 15.05 6.29 -14.03
CA THR A 61 16.10 5.43 -13.43
C THR A 61 16.19 5.58 -11.91
N PHE A 62 15.85 6.75 -11.35
CA PHE A 62 15.72 6.89 -9.91
C PHE A 62 14.51 6.10 -9.37
N HIS A 63 13.35 6.25 -10.01
CA HIS A 63 12.13 5.56 -9.57
C HIS A 63 12.18 4.04 -9.73
N GLU A 64 12.90 3.52 -10.73
CA GLU A 64 13.18 2.09 -10.88
C GLU A 64 13.96 1.54 -9.68
N ARG A 65 15.02 2.24 -9.25
CA ARG A 65 15.80 1.83 -8.07
C ARG A 65 14.97 1.87 -6.79
N GLU A 66 14.15 2.91 -6.61
CA GLU A 66 13.26 3.01 -5.45
C GLU A 66 12.15 1.96 -5.46
N HIS A 67 11.65 1.60 -6.64
CA HIS A 67 10.72 0.49 -6.80
C HIS A 67 11.36 -0.81 -6.29
N ASP A 68 12.55 -1.15 -6.77
CA ASP A 68 13.22 -2.41 -6.39
C ASP A 68 13.54 -2.45 -4.88
N ARG A 69 13.96 -1.31 -4.32
CA ARG A 69 14.18 -1.16 -2.87
C ARG A 69 12.90 -1.43 -2.06
N LEU A 70 11.76 -0.88 -2.51
CA LEU A 70 10.48 -1.03 -1.82
C LEU A 70 9.87 -2.42 -2.00
N VAL A 71 10.07 -3.06 -3.14
CA VAL A 71 9.71 -4.47 -3.35
C VAL A 71 10.45 -5.34 -2.35
N LYS A 72 11.77 -5.18 -2.23
CA LYS A 72 12.56 -5.93 -1.24
C LYS A 72 12.09 -5.67 0.19
N ALA A 73 11.80 -4.42 0.53
CA ALA A 73 11.28 -4.08 1.86
C ALA A 73 9.90 -4.71 2.14
N LEU A 74 9.05 -4.86 1.10
CA LEU A 74 7.77 -5.55 1.21
C LEU A 74 7.97 -7.06 1.44
N GLU A 75 8.89 -7.69 0.70
CA GLU A 75 9.23 -9.10 0.88
C GLU A 75 9.76 -9.38 2.29
N GLU A 76 10.67 -8.53 2.79
CA GLU A 76 11.21 -8.62 4.15
C GLU A 76 10.11 -8.44 5.21
N ALA A 77 9.22 -7.45 5.03
CA ALA A 77 8.10 -7.24 5.94
C ALA A 77 7.11 -8.42 5.90
N SER A 78 6.83 -8.98 4.72
CA SER A 78 5.96 -10.15 4.58
C SER A 78 6.55 -11.38 5.25
N ALA A 79 7.86 -11.62 5.12
CA ALA A 79 8.54 -12.75 5.77
C ALA A 79 8.56 -12.64 7.30
N ALA A 80 8.55 -11.42 7.84
CA ALA A 80 8.52 -11.16 9.28
C ALA A 80 7.10 -10.98 9.86
N SER A 81 6.07 -10.97 9.02
CA SER A 81 4.70 -10.68 9.43
C SER A 81 4.11 -11.80 10.29
N SER A 82 3.32 -11.41 11.30
CA SER A 82 2.50 -12.34 12.09
C SER A 82 1.09 -12.52 11.53
N LEU A 83 0.77 -11.90 10.38
CA LEU A 83 -0.51 -12.08 9.74
C LEU A 83 -0.68 -13.53 9.26
N PRO A 84 -1.88 -14.11 9.38
CA PRO A 84 -2.13 -15.44 8.86
C PRO A 84 -2.12 -15.45 7.33
N ASP A 85 -1.71 -16.57 6.75
CA ASP A 85 -1.68 -16.78 5.28
C ASP A 85 -3.06 -16.67 4.62
N GLY A 86 -4.14 -16.75 5.41
CA GLY A 86 -5.50 -16.65 4.92
C GLY A 86 -6.50 -16.28 6.01
N PRO A 87 -7.74 -15.95 5.59
CA PRO A 87 -8.80 -15.58 6.51
C PRO A 87 -9.19 -16.77 7.42
N GLN A 88 -9.13 -16.56 8.73
CA GLN A 88 -9.48 -17.59 9.72
C GLN A 88 -10.94 -17.53 10.18
N GLY A 89 -11.68 -16.48 9.84
CA GLY A 89 -13.02 -16.20 10.36
C GLY A 89 -14.18 -16.99 9.73
N ARG A 90 -13.92 -17.94 8.82
CA ARG A 90 -14.98 -18.60 8.04
C ARG A 90 -16.02 -19.31 8.91
N VAL A 91 -15.58 -20.06 9.93
CA VAL A 91 -16.48 -20.79 10.83
C VAL A 91 -17.35 -19.83 11.64
N ALA A 92 -16.73 -18.82 12.28
CA ALA A 92 -17.46 -17.83 13.06
C ALA A 92 -18.45 -17.02 12.20
N LEU A 93 -18.10 -16.76 10.93
CA LEU A 93 -18.98 -16.09 9.98
C LEU A 93 -20.18 -16.98 9.61
N ASP A 94 -19.96 -18.28 9.35
CA ASP A 94 -21.03 -19.24 9.09
C ASP A 94 -22.01 -19.33 10.27
N ASP A 95 -21.49 -19.48 11.49
CA ASP A 95 -22.29 -19.52 12.72
C ASP A 95 -23.09 -18.23 12.92
N LEU A 96 -22.48 -17.07 12.65
CA LEU A 96 -23.17 -15.78 12.69
C LEU A 96 -24.33 -15.73 11.68
N LEU A 97 -24.12 -16.19 10.45
CA LEU A 97 -25.14 -16.20 9.41
C LEU A 97 -26.30 -17.15 9.76
N VAL A 98 -26.01 -18.32 10.34
CA VAL A 98 -27.04 -19.26 10.82
C VAL A 98 -27.87 -18.63 11.95
N ARG A 99 -27.21 -17.99 12.93
CA ARG A 99 -27.89 -17.31 14.04
C ARG A 99 -28.84 -16.21 13.57
N ILE A 100 -28.35 -15.33 12.68
CA ILE A 100 -29.16 -14.26 12.07
C ILE A 100 -30.36 -14.87 11.33
N ARG A 101 -30.14 -15.92 10.53
CA ARG A 101 -31.21 -16.58 9.76
C ARG A 101 -32.27 -17.22 10.65
N LEU A 102 -31.89 -17.73 11.81
CA LEU A 102 -32.80 -18.37 12.78
C LEU A 102 -33.40 -17.37 13.79
N GLY A 103 -33.10 -16.08 13.69
CA GLY A 103 -33.60 -15.05 14.60
C GLY A 103 -33.06 -15.16 16.04
N ARG A 104 -31.86 -15.72 16.22
CA ARG A 104 -31.20 -15.86 17.53
C ARG A 104 -30.05 -14.88 17.59
N THR A 105 -30.18 -13.78 18.33
CA THR A 105 -29.10 -12.80 18.51
C THR A 105 -28.15 -13.26 19.61
#